data_AF-A0A524CVP2-F1
#
_entry.id   AF-A0A524CVP2-F1
#
_cell.length_a   1.000
_cell.length_b   1.000
_cell.length_c   1.000
_cell.angle_alpha   90.00
_cell.angle_beta   90.00
_cell.angle_gamma   90.00
#
_symmetry.space_group_name_H-M   'P 1'
#
loop_
_entity.id
_entity.type
_entity.pdbx_description
1 polymer ?
#
loop_
_entity_poly.entity_id
_entity_poly.type
_entity_poly.pdbx_seq_one_letter_code
_entity_poly.pdbx_strand_id
1 'polypeptide(L)'
;MTRSNRHYIAVDEDDVLRCKWCGTTESSSWIREEGGPWCSYECRSADLYNRNLCGLIAFPLIVLAVWVSSMQAMEDIPSAVAMTFWMLPLLFGCPATCLVPGVISGRKARKAVPRHSRWKGRSISQEIHVCVQCGGALDISDGDTLVRCPYCGVLNEATVEDDDDTG
;
A
#
# COMPACT_ATOMS: atom_id res chain seq x y z
N MET A 1 -19.13 20.96 35.34
CA MET A 1 -18.13 20.51 34.36
C MET A 1 -17.28 19.44 35.02
N THR A 2 -17.53 18.17 34.75
CA THR A 2 -16.74 17.05 35.27
C THR A 2 -15.51 16.85 34.37
N ARG A 3 -14.31 17.05 34.93
CA ARG A 3 -13.04 16.71 34.27
C ARG A 3 -13.06 15.22 33.96
N SER A 4 -13.21 14.85 32.69
CA SER A 4 -12.99 13.48 32.22
C SER A 4 -11.53 13.14 32.44
N ASN A 5 -11.25 12.19 33.33
CA ASN A 5 -9.90 11.64 33.54
C ASN A 5 -9.51 10.86 32.28
N ARG A 6 -8.81 11.53 31.35
CA ARG A 6 -8.19 10.86 30.21
C ARG A 6 -6.99 10.08 30.73
N HIS A 7 -7.05 8.76 30.61
CA HIS A 7 -5.89 7.90 30.84
C HIS A 7 -5.13 7.82 29.52
N TYR A 8 -3.89 8.31 29.53
CA TYR A 8 -2.97 8.16 28.42
C TYR A 8 -2.17 6.88 28.66
N ILE A 9 -2.20 5.97 27.71
CA ILE A 9 -1.33 4.80 27.69
C ILE A 9 -0.21 5.15 26.71
N ALA A 10 1.00 5.37 27.23
CA ALA A 10 2.18 5.43 26.39
C ALA A 10 2.44 4.01 25.86
N VAL A 11 2.37 3.84 24.55
CA VAL A 11 2.72 2.59 23.87
C VAL A 11 3.95 2.89 23.03
N ASP A 12 4.96 2.04 23.13
CA ASP A 12 6.16 2.15 22.32
C ASP A 12 5.79 2.02 20.83
N GLU A 13 6.21 2.99 20.01
CA GLU A 13 5.82 3.06 18.59
C GLU A 13 6.34 1.84 17.82
N ASP A 14 7.48 1.30 18.25
CA ASP A 14 8.11 0.12 17.66
C ASP A 14 7.33 -1.18 17.95
N ASP A 15 6.51 -1.19 19.01
CA ASP A 15 5.69 -2.36 19.40
C ASP A 15 4.30 -2.37 18.77
N VAL A 16 3.85 -1.26 18.18
CA VAL A 16 2.53 -1.19 17.52
C VAL A 16 2.62 -1.67 16.09
N LEU A 17 2.32 -2.95 15.88
CA LEU A 17 2.20 -3.50 14.53
C LEU A 17 0.99 -2.88 13.81
N ARG A 18 1.26 -2.33 12.61
CA ARG A 18 0.26 -1.73 11.72
C ARG A 18 0.23 -2.43 10.38
N CYS A 19 -0.95 -2.48 9.77
CA CYS A 19 -1.09 -3.05 8.44
C CYS A 19 -0.26 -2.21 7.46
N LYS A 20 0.69 -2.82 6.76
CA LYS A 20 1.59 -2.13 5.83
C LYS A 20 0.87 -1.33 4.74
N TRP A 21 -0.34 -1.77 4.36
CA TRP A 21 -1.11 -1.11 3.31
C TRP A 21 -2.08 -0.05 3.85
N CYS A 22 -2.90 -0.39 4.85
CA CYS A 22 -3.96 0.50 5.34
C CYS A 22 -3.69 1.15 6.71
N GLY A 23 -2.59 0.81 7.39
CA GLY A 23 -2.17 1.43 8.65
C GLY A 23 -3.08 1.16 9.84
N THR A 24 -4.16 0.38 9.67
CA THR A 24 -5.00 -0.10 10.77
C THR A 24 -4.10 -0.79 11.78
N THR A 25 -4.35 -0.54 13.06
CA THR A 25 -3.65 -1.19 14.17
C THR A 25 -4.04 -2.66 14.27
N GLU A 26 -3.19 -3.46 14.90
CA GLU A 26 -3.43 -4.87 15.08
C GLU A 26 -4.81 -5.17 15.69
N SER A 27 -5.54 -6.13 15.11
CA SER A 27 -6.78 -6.67 15.67
C SER A 27 -6.68 -8.19 15.75
N SER A 28 -7.50 -8.81 16.60
CA SER A 28 -7.55 -10.27 16.77
C SER A 28 -7.87 -11.04 15.49
N SER A 29 -8.43 -10.37 14.47
CA SER A 29 -8.75 -10.95 13.16
C SER A 29 -7.60 -10.84 12.14
N TRP A 30 -6.41 -10.40 12.55
CA TRP A 30 -5.27 -10.29 11.65
C TRP A 30 -4.77 -11.65 11.21
N ILE A 31 -4.38 -11.72 9.94
CA ILE A 31 -3.82 -12.92 9.33
C ILE A 31 -2.34 -13.05 9.74
N ARG A 32 -2.07 -13.19 11.05
CA ARG A 32 -0.71 -13.35 11.59
C ARG A 32 -0.06 -14.66 11.13
N GLU A 33 -0.86 -15.72 11.04
CA GLU A 33 -0.38 -17.07 10.74
C GLU A 33 0.01 -17.28 9.26
N GLU A 34 -0.47 -16.45 8.33
CA GLU A 34 -0.09 -16.55 6.90
C GLU A 34 1.14 -15.70 6.52
N GLY A 35 1.84 -15.14 7.52
CA GLY A 35 3.22 -14.69 7.35
C GLY A 35 3.42 -13.30 6.74
N GLY A 36 2.62 -12.29 7.11
CA GLY A 36 3.00 -10.91 6.78
C GLY A 36 2.21 -9.79 7.44
N PRO A 37 2.66 -8.53 7.24
CA PRO A 37 2.19 -7.35 7.96
C PRO A 37 0.88 -6.80 7.40
N TRP A 38 -0.09 -7.66 7.05
CA TRP A 38 -1.34 -7.24 6.42
C TRP A 38 -2.55 -7.70 7.22
N CYS A 39 -3.54 -6.81 7.39
CA CYS A 39 -4.76 -7.12 8.14
C CYS A 39 -5.78 -7.94 7.35
N SER A 40 -5.66 -8.03 6.01
CA SER A 40 -6.58 -8.78 5.15
C SER A 40 -5.91 -9.20 3.83
N TYR A 41 -6.52 -10.17 3.14
CA TYR A 41 -6.06 -10.63 1.84
C TYR A 41 -6.11 -9.52 0.77
N GLU A 42 -7.09 -8.62 0.86
CA GLU A 42 -7.22 -7.45 0.00
C GLU A 42 -6.05 -6.49 0.22
N CYS A 43 -5.67 -6.22 1.47
CA CYS A 43 -4.52 -5.36 1.77
C CYS A 43 -3.21 -5.97 1.25
N ARG A 44 -3.01 -7.28 1.41
CA ARG A 44 -1.87 -8.01 0.85
C ARG A 44 -1.84 -7.90 -0.68
N SER A 45 -2.96 -8.16 -1.34
CA SER A 45 -3.09 -8.08 -2.80
C SER A 45 -2.89 -6.65 -3.32
N ALA A 46 -3.33 -5.65 -2.56
CA ALA A 46 -3.19 -4.25 -2.91
C ALA A 46 -1.75 -3.74 -2.77
N ASP A 47 -1.00 -4.20 -1.75
CA ASP A 47 0.42 -3.94 -1.58
C ASP A 47 1.24 -4.56 -2.72
N LEU A 48 0.99 -5.84 -3.01
CA LEU A 48 1.68 -6.59 -4.07
C LEU A 48 1.39 -6.07 -5.48
N TYR A 49 0.32 -5.30 -5.69
CA TYR A 49 -0.03 -4.76 -7.00
C TYR A 49 1.12 -3.97 -7.65
N ASN A 50 1.81 -3.08 -6.92
CA ASN A 50 2.89 -2.28 -7.51
C ASN A 50 4.07 -3.16 -7.92
N ARG A 51 4.39 -4.17 -7.10
CA ARG A 51 5.46 -5.14 -7.40
C ARG A 51 5.12 -5.97 -8.62
N ASN A 52 3.89 -6.48 -8.71
CA ASN A 52 3.42 -7.28 -9.83
C ASN A 52 3.31 -6.45 -11.12
N LEU A 53 2.89 -5.19 -11.02
CA LEU A 53 2.85 -4.26 -12.16
C LEU A 53 4.26 -3.95 -12.67
N CYS A 54 5.20 -3.69 -11.77
CA CYS A 54 6.60 -3.49 -12.13
C CYS A 54 7.18 -4.74 -12.81
N GLY A 55 6.93 -5.93 -12.24
CA GLY A 55 7.32 -7.19 -12.86
C GLY A 55 6.71 -7.39 -14.25
N LEU A 56 5.44 -7.05 -14.44
CA LEU A 56 4.74 -7.19 -15.73
C LEU A 56 5.36 -6.32 -16.81
N ILE A 57 5.86 -5.13 -16.45
CA ILE A 57 6.50 -4.18 -17.36
C ILE A 57 7.98 -4.55 -17.58
N ALA A 58 8.71 -4.86 -16.51
CA ALA A 58 10.15 -5.11 -16.57
C ALA A 58 10.48 -6.47 -17.22
N PHE A 59 9.70 -7.51 -16.97
CA PHE A 59 9.95 -8.85 -17.50
C PHE A 59 10.09 -8.89 -19.04
N PRO A 60 9.14 -8.40 -19.86
CA PRO A 60 9.28 -8.44 -21.31
C PRO A 60 10.47 -7.61 -21.79
N LEU A 61 10.82 -6.52 -21.12
CA LEU A 61 11.99 -5.70 -21.46
C LEU A 61 13.30 -6.46 -21.21
N ILE A 62 13.40 -7.16 -20.09
CA ILE A 62 14.58 -7.99 -19.76
C ILE A 62 14.71 -9.15 -20.75
N VAL A 63 13.62 -9.86 -21.02
CA VAL A 63 13.63 -10.98 -21.99
C VAL A 63 13.96 -10.49 -23.39
N LEU A 64 13.42 -9.34 -23.82
CA LEU A 64 13.74 -8.72 -25.10
C LEU A 64 15.23 -8.34 -25.19
N ALA A 65 15.78 -7.72 -24.15
CA ALA A 65 17.19 -7.36 -24.11
C ALA A 65 18.10 -8.60 -24.24
N VAL A 66 17.83 -9.65 -23.44
CA VAL A 66 18.57 -10.92 -23.52
C VAL A 66 18.44 -11.56 -24.90
N TRP A 67 17.24 -11.54 -25.49
CA TRP A 67 17.00 -12.10 -26.80
C TRP A 67 17.77 -11.34 -27.89
N VAL A 68 17.73 -10.00 -27.89
CA VAL A 68 18.49 -9.16 -28.84
C VAL A 68 20.00 -9.40 -28.70
N SER A 69 20.52 -9.44 -27.48
CA SER A 69 21.94 -9.75 -27.24
C SER A 69 22.32 -11.15 -27.76
N SER A 70 21.43 -12.14 -27.63
CA SER A 70 21.68 -13.49 -28.12
C SER A 70 21.67 -13.56 -29.65
N MET A 71 20.82 -12.77 -30.32
CA MET A 71 20.75 -12.72 -31.78
C MET A 71 22.03 -12.17 -32.41
N GLN A 72 22.74 -11.27 -31.72
CA GLN A 72 24.02 -10.71 -32.20
C GLN A 72 25.16 -11.74 -32.18
N ALA A 73 25.04 -12.79 -31.36
CA ALA A 73 26.05 -13.83 -31.25
C ALA A 73 25.84 -15.01 -32.21
N MET A 74 24.72 -15.05 -32.94
CA MET A 74 24.40 -16.14 -33.87
C MET A 74 24.80 -15.76 -35.30
N GLU A 75 25.67 -16.57 -35.90
CA GLU A 75 26.09 -16.44 -37.31
C GLU A 75 25.11 -17.14 -38.28
N ASP A 76 24.36 -18.12 -37.78
CA ASP A 76 23.44 -18.93 -38.58
C ASP A 76 21.97 -18.45 -38.50
N ILE A 77 21.36 -18.20 -39.66
CA ILE A 77 19.96 -17.75 -39.79
C ILE A 77 18.95 -18.80 -39.26
N PRO A 78 19.08 -20.12 -39.56
CA PRO A 78 18.08 -21.11 -39.12
C PRO A 78 17.97 -21.23 -37.59
N SER A 79 19.09 -21.15 -36.87
CA SER A 79 19.10 -21.18 -35.41
C SER A 79 18.46 -19.93 -34.81
N ALA A 80 18.68 -18.77 -35.42
CA ALA A 80 18.05 -17.52 -34.99
C ALA A 80 16.52 -17.55 -35.12
N VAL A 81 16.02 -18.10 -36.22
CA VAL A 81 14.57 -18.30 -36.44
C VAL A 81 14.00 -19.27 -35.41
N ALA A 82 14.65 -20.42 -35.20
CA ALA A 82 14.21 -21.40 -34.21
C ALA A 82 14.18 -20.80 -32.79
N MET A 83 15.23 -20.09 -32.38
CA MET A 83 15.28 -19.42 -31.08
C MET A 83 14.14 -18.41 -30.91
N THR A 84 13.84 -17.63 -31.95
CA THR A 84 12.74 -16.66 -31.93
C THR A 84 11.39 -17.33 -31.64
N PHE A 85 11.10 -18.46 -32.30
CA PHE A 85 9.87 -19.22 -32.05
C PHE A 85 9.77 -19.74 -30.62
N TRP A 86 10.89 -20.14 -30.00
CA TRP A 86 10.93 -20.58 -28.61
C TRP A 86 10.80 -19.44 -27.59
N MET A 87 11.31 -18.25 -27.92
CA MET A 87 11.28 -17.09 -27.03
C MET A 87 9.91 -16.38 -27.01
N LEU A 88 9.12 -16.47 -28.08
CA LEU A 88 7.79 -15.85 -28.15
C LEU A 88 6.83 -16.31 -27.03
N PRO A 89 6.67 -17.62 -26.76
CA PRO A 89 5.86 -18.10 -25.64
C PRO A 89 6.36 -17.64 -24.27
N LEU A 90 7.67 -17.49 -24.09
CA LEU A 90 8.23 -16.95 -22.84
C LEU A 90 7.87 -15.47 -22.68
N LEU A 91 7.97 -14.68 -23.76
CA LEU A 91 7.73 -13.25 -23.74
C LEU A 91 6.25 -12.89 -23.52
N PHE A 92 5.33 -13.68 -24.06
CA PHE A 92 3.89 -13.42 -23.96
C PHE A 92 3.16 -14.33 -22.98
N GLY A 93 3.49 -15.62 -22.93
CA GLY A 93 2.77 -16.62 -22.14
C GLY A 93 3.06 -16.52 -20.64
N CYS A 94 4.33 -16.40 -20.25
CA CYS A 94 4.73 -16.34 -18.83
C CYS A 94 4.13 -15.14 -18.08
N PRO A 95 4.27 -13.88 -18.55
CA PRO A 95 3.68 -12.74 -17.85
C PRO A 95 2.15 -12.79 -17.84
N ALA A 96 1.52 -13.33 -18.89
CA ALA A 96 0.07 -13.48 -18.97
C ALA A 96 -0.49 -14.44 -17.91
N THR A 97 0.20 -15.53 -17.60
CA THR A 97 -0.28 -16.51 -16.62
C THR A 97 0.15 -16.18 -15.18
N CYS A 98 1.36 -15.68 -14.98
CA CYS A 98 1.89 -15.46 -13.63
C CYS A 98 1.56 -14.08 -13.05
N LEU A 99 1.57 -13.02 -13.87
CA LEU A 99 1.54 -11.63 -13.37
C LEU A 99 0.19 -10.95 -13.59
N VAL A 100 -0.47 -11.19 -14.73
CA VAL A 100 -1.78 -10.58 -15.04
C VAL A 100 -2.85 -10.88 -13.99
N PRO A 101 -3.05 -12.12 -13.50
CA PRO A 101 -4.04 -12.40 -12.46
C PRO A 101 -3.77 -11.61 -11.17
N GLY A 102 -2.49 -11.49 -10.78
CA GLY A 102 -2.07 -10.72 -9.61
C GLY A 102 -2.33 -9.22 -9.77
N VAL A 103 -2.11 -8.66 -10.96
CA VAL A 103 -2.40 -7.24 -11.26
C VAL A 103 -3.90 -6.98 -11.26
N ILE A 104 -4.72 -7.87 -11.84
CA ILE A 104 -6.19 -7.72 -11.85
C ILE A 104 -6.75 -7.82 -10.44
N SER A 105 -6.34 -8.84 -9.68
CA SER A 105 -6.71 -9.03 -8.27
C SER A 105 -6.34 -7.79 -7.44
N GLY A 106 -5.07 -7.36 -7.51
CA GLY A 106 -4.58 -6.20 -6.78
C GLY A 106 -5.31 -4.91 -7.16
N ARG A 107 -5.69 -4.72 -8.43
CA ARG A 107 -6.48 -3.55 -8.86
C ARG A 107 -7.88 -3.55 -8.25
N LYS A 108 -8.55 -4.70 -8.20
CA LYS A 108 -9.87 -4.85 -7.56
C LYS A 108 -9.76 -4.57 -6.06
N ALA A 109 -8.76 -5.17 -5.40
CA ALA A 109 -8.50 -4.95 -3.97
C ALA A 109 -8.22 -3.47 -3.65
N ARG A 110 -7.43 -2.77 -4.47
CA ARG A 110 -7.16 -1.33 -4.33
C ARG A 110 -8.39 -0.42 -4.46
N LYS A 111 -9.43 -0.90 -5.15
CA LYS A 111 -10.71 -0.19 -5.28
C LYS A 111 -11.66 -0.51 -4.12
N ALA A 112 -11.57 -1.72 -3.56
CA ALA A 112 -12.36 -2.14 -2.41
C ALA A 112 -11.92 -1.43 -1.12
N VAL A 113 -10.61 -1.20 -0.95
CA VAL A 113 -10.08 -0.47 0.21
C VAL A 113 -10.27 1.06 0.01
N PRO A 114 -10.92 1.77 0.96
CA PRO A 114 -11.12 3.21 0.87
C PRO A 114 -9.79 3.97 0.63
N ARG A 115 -9.81 5.01 -0.20
CA ARG A 115 -8.58 5.76 -0.54
C ARG A 115 -7.95 6.46 0.66
N HIS A 116 -8.76 6.91 1.60
CA HIS A 116 -8.34 7.64 2.80
C HIS A 116 -7.77 6.75 3.89
N SER A 117 -7.97 5.43 3.82
CA SER A 117 -7.33 4.49 4.75
C SER A 117 -5.94 4.05 4.29
N ARG A 118 -5.39 4.61 3.19
CA ARG A 118 -4.04 4.24 2.75
C ARG A 118 -3.01 4.89 3.65
N TRP A 119 -2.23 4.08 4.34
CA TRP A 119 -1.15 4.58 5.18
C TRP A 119 -0.05 5.17 4.31
N LYS A 120 0.26 6.45 4.53
CA LYS A 120 1.32 7.16 3.80
C LYS A 120 2.67 7.12 4.51
N GLY A 121 2.83 6.29 5.55
CA GLY A 121 4.05 6.31 6.37
C GLY A 121 4.24 7.64 7.09
N ARG A 122 3.16 8.39 7.37
CA ARG A 122 3.25 9.56 8.24
C ARG A 122 3.63 9.06 9.63
N SER A 123 4.72 9.60 10.18
CA SER A 123 5.14 9.37 11.56
C SER A 123 3.98 9.69 12.51
N ILE A 124 3.89 8.98 13.63
CA ILE A 124 2.89 9.22 14.68
C ILE A 124 2.96 10.66 15.24
N SER A 125 4.01 11.41 14.92
CA SER A 125 4.16 12.83 15.24
C SER A 125 3.19 13.79 14.55
N GLN A 126 2.39 13.35 13.57
CA GLN A 126 1.18 14.10 13.23
C GLN A 126 0.12 13.72 14.27
N GLU A 127 -0.19 14.64 15.18
CA GLU A 127 -1.28 14.50 16.14
C GLU A 127 -2.49 13.87 15.44
N ILE A 128 -2.79 12.62 15.81
CA ILE A 128 -3.95 11.93 15.28
C ILE A 128 -5.15 12.57 15.97
N HIS A 129 -5.69 13.63 15.36
CA HIS A 129 -6.93 14.21 15.82
C HIS A 129 -8.05 13.18 15.62
N VAL A 130 -8.77 12.88 16.69
CA VAL A 130 -9.88 11.92 16.69
C VAL A 130 -11.21 12.65 16.81
N CYS A 131 -12.24 12.12 16.14
CA CYS A 131 -13.58 12.70 16.21
C CYS A 131 -14.14 12.64 17.63
N VAL A 132 -14.62 13.77 18.16
CA VAL A 132 -15.18 13.85 19.51
C VAL A 132 -16.43 12.99 19.72
N GLN A 133 -17.16 12.68 18.64
CA GLN A 133 -18.40 11.92 18.71
C GLN A 133 -18.18 10.40 18.58
N CYS A 134 -17.30 9.95 17.70
CA CYS A 134 -17.16 8.53 17.36
C CYS A 134 -15.75 7.95 17.51
N GLY A 135 -14.74 8.76 17.84
CA GLY A 135 -13.35 8.33 17.97
C GLY A 135 -12.66 7.98 16.64
N GLY A 136 -13.33 8.17 15.50
CA GLY A 136 -12.73 7.94 14.18
C GLY A 136 -11.60 8.93 13.90
N ALA A 137 -10.53 8.47 13.26
CA ALA A 137 -9.40 9.33 12.88
C ALA A 137 -9.84 10.43 11.90
N LEU A 138 -9.34 11.65 12.12
CA LEU A 138 -9.53 12.81 11.25
C LEU A 138 -8.21 13.08 10.51
N ASP A 139 -8.29 13.28 9.20
CA ASP A 139 -7.17 13.80 8.40
C ASP A 139 -7.32 15.32 8.39
N ILE A 140 -6.55 15.99 9.26
CA ILE A 140 -6.51 17.46 9.34
C ILE A 140 -5.35 17.93 8.48
N SER A 141 -5.62 18.80 7.51
CA SER A 141 -4.56 19.43 6.70
C SER A 141 -4.08 20.70 7.40
N ASP A 142 -2.82 21.07 7.18
CA ASP A 142 -2.27 22.32 7.73
C ASP A 142 -3.14 23.52 7.30
N GLY A 143 -3.73 24.21 8.29
CA GLY A 143 -4.62 25.36 8.08
C GLY A 143 -6.13 25.06 8.09
N ASP A 144 -6.55 23.79 8.17
CA ASP A 144 -7.97 23.45 8.35
C ASP A 144 -8.38 23.74 9.81
N THR A 145 -9.38 24.59 10.04
CA THR A 145 -9.94 24.86 11.39
C THR A 145 -11.12 23.94 11.73
N LEU A 146 -11.75 23.36 10.72
CA LEU A 146 -12.96 22.55 10.86
C LEU A 146 -12.90 21.34 9.94
N VAL A 147 -12.94 20.13 10.51
CA VAL A 147 -12.89 18.86 9.75
C VAL A 147 -14.14 18.03 10.02
N ARG A 148 -14.85 17.68 8.95
CA ARG A 148 -16.02 16.78 9.02
C ARG A 148 -15.55 15.33 9.11
N CYS A 149 -15.99 14.63 10.15
CA CYS A 149 -15.70 13.22 10.36
C CYS A 149 -16.27 12.36 9.22
N PRO A 150 -15.47 11.52 8.55
CA PRO A 150 -15.94 10.68 7.45
C PRO A 150 -16.84 9.53 7.93
N TYR A 151 -16.83 9.22 9.23
CA TYR A 151 -17.58 8.11 9.81
C TYR A 151 -18.98 8.52 10.29
N CYS A 152 -19.07 9.56 11.12
CA CYS A 152 -20.34 9.99 11.73
C CYS A 152 -20.89 11.31 11.14
N GLY A 153 -20.12 11.98 10.29
CA GLY A 153 -20.54 13.23 9.65
C GLY A 153 -20.52 14.48 10.54
N VAL A 154 -20.12 14.35 11.81
CA VAL A 154 -19.99 15.48 12.75
C VAL A 154 -18.79 16.35 12.37
N LEU A 155 -18.94 17.68 12.47
CA LEU A 155 -17.83 18.63 12.34
C LEU A 155 -17.03 18.67 13.65
N ASN A 156 -15.70 18.60 13.54
CA ASN A 156 -14.77 18.72 14.65
C ASN A 156 -13.90 19.96 14.43
N GLU A 157 -13.59 20.66 15.51
CA GLU A 157 -12.68 21.79 15.50
C GLU A 157 -11.24 21.27 15.60
N ALA A 158 -10.39 21.75 14.70
CA ALA A 158 -8.97 21.44 14.69
C ALA A 158 -8.25 22.48 15.54
N THR A 159 -7.88 22.12 16.76
CA THR A 159 -7.00 22.96 17.57
C THR A 159 -5.56 22.61 17.19
N VAL A 160 -4.93 23.49 16.41
CA VAL A 160 -3.47 23.48 16.27
C VAL A 160 -2.95 24.13 17.54
N GLU A 161 -2.42 23.33 18.46
CA GLU A 161 -1.60 23.88 19.53
C GLU A 161 -0.29 24.30 18.87
N ASP A 162 -0.16 25.60 18.57
CA ASP A 162 1.11 26.17 18.17
C ASP A 162 2.04 26.03 19.39
N ASP A 163 2.89 25.01 19.37
CA ASP A 163 4.01 24.87 20.31
C ASP A 163 4.96 26.05 20.08
N ASP A 164 4.65 27.16 20.74
CA ASP A 164 5.41 28.40 20.75
C ASP A 164 6.66 28.17 21.60
N ASP A 165 7.60 27.42 21.03
CA ASP A 165 8.88 27.01 21.63
C ASP A 165 9.79 28.25 21.77
N THR A 166 9.53 29.03 22.80
CA THR A 166 10.37 30.14 23.25
C THR A 166 11.24 29.69 24.42
N GLY A 167 12.44 29.20 24.10
CA GLY A 167 13.50 28.86 25.06
C GLY A 167 14.90 28.96 24.47
#